data_AF-A0AAU9RWH3-F1
#
_entry.id   AF-A0AAU9RWH3-F1
#
_cell.length_a   1.000
_cell.length_b   1.000
_cell.length_c   1.000
_cell.angle_alpha   90.00
_cell.angle_beta   90.00
_cell.angle_gamma   90.00
#
_symmetry.space_group_name_H-M   'P 1'
#
loop_
_entity.id
_entity.type
_entity.pdbx_description
1 polymer ?
#
loop_
_entity_poly.entity_id
_entity_poly.type
_entity_poly.pdbx_seq_one_letter_code
_entity_poly.pdbx_strand_id
1 'polypeptide(L)'
;MPTLQGSLPPELANNVVRLYRECLRRATFVGKKQHNTELVVGMVRQQFKKHMHETDPEKIQKLKDDAARGLINHMLFESEKLTGR
;
A
#
# COMPACT_ATOMS: atom_id res chain seq x y z
N MET A 1 -7.49 20.57 3.70
CA MET A 1 -7.51 19.17 3.22
C MET A 1 -7.34 18.27 4.43
N PRO A 2 -8.21 17.28 4.69
CA PRO A 2 -8.01 16.38 5.81
C PRO A 2 -6.74 15.57 5.57
N THR A 3 -5.82 15.56 6.54
CA THR A 3 -4.60 14.77 6.46
C THR A 3 -4.94 13.28 6.47
N LEU A 4 -4.11 12.47 5.79
CA LEU A 4 -4.20 11.00 5.67
C LEU A 4 -4.21 10.21 6.99
N GLN A 5 -4.19 10.90 8.14
CA GLN A 5 -4.08 10.32 9.47
C GLN A 5 -5.35 9.58 9.94
N GLY A 6 -6.45 9.59 9.18
CA GLY A 6 -7.72 9.01 9.61
C GLY A 6 -7.99 7.57 9.18
N SER A 7 -7.33 7.03 8.15
CA SER A 7 -7.77 5.78 7.48
C SER A 7 -6.81 4.59 7.61
N LEU A 8 -5.55 4.82 8.00
CA LEU A 8 -4.60 3.77 8.35
C LEU A 8 -4.07 4.01 9.78
N PRO A 9 -3.93 2.97 10.61
CA PRO A 9 -3.34 3.12 11.93
C PRO A 9 -1.96 3.78 11.80
N PRO A 10 -1.65 4.82 12.59
CA PRO A 10 -0.36 5.53 12.49
C PRO A 10 0.83 4.58 12.71
N GLU A 11 0.64 3.52 13.49
CA GLU A 11 1.64 2.47 13.70
C GLU A 11 2.00 1.68 12.43
N LEU A 12 1.06 1.58 11.47
CA LEU A 12 1.26 0.89 10.21
C LEU A 12 1.97 1.80 9.21
N ALA A 13 1.58 3.08 9.17
CA ALA A 13 2.21 4.08 8.32
C ALA A 13 3.63 4.43 8.80
N ASN A 14 3.89 4.45 10.10
CA ASN A 14 5.20 4.81 10.65
C ASN A 14 6.24 3.70 10.53
N ASN A 15 5.82 2.44 10.44
CA ASN A 15 6.71 1.29 10.33
C ASN A 15 6.71 0.73 8.90
N VAL A 16 7.80 0.98 8.15
CA VAL A 16 7.97 0.56 6.75
C VAL A 16 7.81 -0.96 6.57
N VAL A 17 8.23 -1.77 7.54
CA VAL A 17 8.09 -3.23 7.48
C VAL A 17 6.63 -3.65 7.60
N ARG A 18 5.85 -3.01 8.48
CA ARG A 18 4.41 -3.25 8.58
C ARG A 18 3.68 -2.81 7.32
N LEU A 19 4.00 -1.63 6.79
CA LEU A 19 3.44 -1.12 5.54
C LEU A 19 3.72 -2.08 4.37
N TYR A 20 4.96 -2.55 4.25
CA TYR A 20 5.34 -3.52 3.22
C TYR A 20 4.54 -4.82 3.32
N ARG A 21 4.38 -5.39 4.52
CA ARG A 21 3.58 -6.61 4.74
C ARG A 21 2.12 -6.40 4.36
N GLU A 22 1.55 -5.23 4.67
CA GLU A 22 0.19 -4.89 4.28
C GLU A 22 0.04 -4.80 2.76
N CYS A 23 0.96 -4.11 2.07
CA CYS A 23 1.00 -4.04 0.62
C CYS A 23 1.09 -5.43 -0.02
N LEU A 24 1.92 -6.32 0.52
CA LEU A 24 2.02 -7.71 0.04
C LEU A 24 0.74 -8.51 0.27
N ARG A 25 0.13 -8.39 1.46
CA ARG A 25 -1.14 -9.08 1.76
C ARG A 25 -2.22 -8.65 0.77
N ARG A 26 -2.30 -7.35 0.51
CA ARG A 26 -3.29 -6.80 -0.41
C ARG A 26 -3.02 -7.17 -1.86
N ALA A 27 -1.77 -7.07 -2.31
CA ALA A 27 -1.36 -7.52 -3.64
C ALA A 27 -1.69 -9.00 -3.87
N THR A 28 -1.49 -9.84 -2.85
CA THR A 28 -1.84 -11.27 -2.92
C THR A 28 -3.33 -11.47 -3.09
N PHE A 29 -4.15 -10.73 -2.35
CA PHE A 29 -5.61 -10.78 -2.47
C PHE A 29 -6.09 -10.32 -3.86
N VAL A 30 -5.60 -9.17 -4.33
CA VAL A 30 -5.92 -8.64 -5.68
C VAL A 30 -5.54 -9.65 -6.75
N GLY A 31 -4.30 -10.14 -6.70
CA GLY A 31 -3.82 -11.00 -7.75
C GLY A 31 -4.46 -12.38 -7.75
N LYS A 32 -4.93 -12.87 -6.59
CA LYS A 32 -5.77 -14.09 -6.54
C LYS A 32 -7.11 -13.88 -7.25
N LYS A 33 -7.73 -12.70 -7.09
CA LYS A 33 -8.98 -12.36 -7.79
C LYS A 33 -8.80 -12.19 -9.31
N GLN A 34 -7.62 -11.76 -9.76
CA GLN A 34 -7.33 -11.48 -11.17
C GLN A 34 -6.42 -12.52 -11.84
N HIS A 35 -6.10 -13.63 -11.16
CA HIS A 35 -5.19 -14.69 -11.64
C HIS A 35 -3.79 -14.20 -12.07
N ASN A 36 -3.28 -13.13 -11.43
CA ASN A 36 -1.99 -12.50 -11.73
C ASN A 36 -1.15 -12.22 -10.46
N THR A 37 -1.31 -13.04 -9.41
CA THR A 37 -0.66 -12.88 -8.09
C THR A 37 0.82 -12.57 -8.16
N GLU A 38 1.60 -13.35 -8.92
CA GLU A 38 3.06 -13.19 -8.97
C GLU A 38 3.48 -11.83 -9.52
N LEU A 39 2.78 -11.35 -10.55
CA LEU A 39 3.06 -10.06 -11.18
C LEU A 39 2.77 -8.91 -10.20
N VAL A 40 1.59 -8.89 -9.59
CA VAL A 40 1.19 -7.79 -8.67
C VAL A 40 2.06 -7.79 -7.42
N VAL A 41 2.37 -8.96 -6.86
CA VAL A 41 3.29 -9.09 -5.72
C VAL A 41 4.71 -8.67 -6.12
N GLY A 42 5.17 -9.07 -7.30
CA GLY A 42 6.47 -8.71 -7.87
C GLY A 42 6.64 -7.20 -8.00
N MET A 43 5.62 -6.50 -8.50
CA MET A 43 5.62 -5.04 -8.62
C MET A 43 5.80 -4.35 -7.26
N VAL A 44 5.06 -4.79 -6.22
CA VAL A 44 5.21 -4.25 -4.86
C VAL A 44 6.63 -4.50 -4.34
N ARG A 45 7.15 -5.72 -4.47
CA ARG A 45 8.53 -6.05 -4.06
C ARG A 45 9.57 -5.17 -4.75
N GLN A 46 9.42 -4.97 -6.06
CA GLN A 46 10.34 -4.17 -6.86
C GLN A 46 10.36 -2.71 -6.42
N GLN A 47 9.19 -2.12 -6.13
CA GLN A 47 9.11 -0.73 -5.66
C GLN A 47 9.81 -0.53 -4.31
N PHE A 48 9.57 -1.42 -3.34
CA PHE A 48 10.27 -1.35 -2.05
C PHE A 48 11.77 -1.60 -2.20
N LYS A 49 12.19 -2.53 -3.06
CA LYS A 49 13.61 -2.79 -3.32
C LYS A 49 14.30 -1.60 -4.00
N LYS A 50 13.64 -0.93 -4.94
CA LYS A 50 14.16 0.25 -5.65
C LYS A 50 14.54 1.37 -4.70
N HIS A 51 13.77 1.55 -3.63
CA HIS A 51 13.95 2.63 -2.66
C HIS A 51 14.54 2.15 -1.31
N MET A 52 15.13 0.95 -1.27
CA MET A 52 15.66 0.34 -0.04
C MET A 52 16.83 1.13 0.58
N HIS A 53 17.56 1.89 -0.24
CA HIS A 53 18.73 2.67 0.19
C HIS A 53 18.47 4.18 0.17
N GLU A 54 17.21 4.60 0.10
CA GLU A 54 16.88 6.03 0.23
C GLU A 54 17.22 6.50 1.64
N THR A 55 17.92 7.63 1.73
CA THR A 55 18.31 8.25 3.01
C THR A 55 17.63 9.60 3.24
N ASP A 56 16.98 10.14 2.21
CA ASP A 56 16.25 11.40 2.29
C ASP A 56 14.93 11.21 3.07
N PRO A 57 14.78 11.86 4.25
CA PRO A 57 13.61 11.69 5.09
C PRO A 57 12.31 12.16 4.43
N GLU A 58 12.34 13.22 3.64
CA GLU A 58 11.15 13.75 2.97
C GLU A 58 10.66 12.78 1.89
N LYS A 59 11.60 12.26 1.11
CA LYS A 59 11.31 11.25 0.07
C LYS A 59 10.82 9.94 0.67
N ILE A 60 11.42 9.47 1.77
CA ILE A 60 10.94 8.28 2.49
C ILE A 60 9.49 8.50 2.96
N GLN A 61 9.20 9.66 3.56
CA GLN A 61 7.85 9.94 4.04
C GLN A 61 6.85 10.00 2.88
N LYS A 62 7.20 10.64 1.77
CA LYS A 62 6.37 10.67 0.56
C LYS A 62 6.08 9.27 0.02
N LEU A 63 7.10 8.41 -0.07
CA LEU A 63 6.94 7.02 -0.52
C LEU A 63 6.01 6.22 0.41
N LYS A 64 6.12 6.42 1.73
CA LYS A 64 5.23 5.81 2.71
C LYS A 64 3.79 6.29 2.51
N ASP A 65 3.59 7.59 2.34
CA ASP A 65 2.26 8.18 2.12
C ASP A 65 1.63 7.69 0.80
N ASP A 66 2.41 7.56 -0.27
CA ASP A 66 1.93 7.04 -1.56
C ASP A 66 1.54 5.55 -1.47
N ALA A 67 2.33 4.73 -0.76
CA ALA A 67 1.98 3.34 -0.50
C ALA A 67 0.72 3.20 0.37
N ALA A 68 0.60 4.04 1.42
CA ALA A 68 -0.57 4.12 2.29
C ALA A 68 -1.83 4.53 1.50
N ARG A 69 -1.74 5.54 0.64
CA ARG A 69 -2.81 5.94 -0.29
C ARG A 69 -3.22 4.79 -1.21
N GLY A 70 -2.26 4.07 -1.78
CA GLY A 70 -2.55 2.91 -2.62
C GLY A 70 -3.38 1.84 -1.90
N LEU A 71 -3.07 1.56 -0.64
CA LEU A 71 -3.85 0.64 0.20
C LEU A 71 -5.27 1.15 0.45
N ILE A 72 -5.40 2.42 0.85
CA ILE A 72 -6.70 3.06 1.14
C ILE A 72 -7.58 3.09 -0.11
N ASN A 73 -7.05 3.53 -1.24
CA ASN A 73 -7.80 3.61 -2.50
C ASN A 73 -8.37 2.25 -2.88
N HIS A 74 -7.57 1.20 -2.72
CA HIS A 74 -8.06 -0.14 -3.01
C HIS A 74 -9.06 -0.65 -1.95
N MET A 75 -8.91 -0.27 -0.66
CA MET A 75 -9.93 -0.54 0.38
C MET A 75 -11.27 0.09 0.04
N LEU A 76 -11.28 1.36 -0.36
CA LEU A 76 -12.47 2.09 -0.75
C LEU A 76 -13.12 1.46 -1.99
N PHE A 77 -12.35 1.19 -3.04
CA PHE A 77 -12.84 0.53 -4.24
C PHE A 77 -13.52 -0.82 -3.98
N GLU A 78 -12.96 -1.64 -3.09
CA GLU A 78 -13.58 -2.91 -2.71
C GLU A 78 -14.83 -2.72 -1.84
N SER A 79 -14.85 -1.69 -0.98
CA SER A 79 -16.03 -1.32 -0.20
C SER A 79 -17.17 -0.81 -1.08
N GLU A 80 -16.88 -0.02 -2.11
CA GLU A 80 -17.85 0.45 -3.10
C GLU A 80 -18.47 -0.74 -3.85
N LYS A 81 -17.64 -1.69 -4.31
CA LYS A 81 -18.11 -2.93 -4.93
C LYS A 81 -19.02 -3.78 -4.04
N LEU A 82 -18.74 -3.84 -2.74
CA LEU A 82 -19.55 -4.59 -1.78
C LEU A 82 -20.89 -3.91 -1.49
N THR A 83 -20.94 -2.58 -1.52
CA THR A 83 -22.13 -1.78 -1.21
C THR A 83 -23.01 -1.48 -2.42
N GLY A 84 -22.57 -1.86 -3.63
CA GLY A 84 -23.38 -1.85 -4.86
C GLY A 84 -23.73 -0.46 -5.39
N ARG A 85 -22.92 0.55 -5.06
CA ARG A 85 -22.99 1.89 -5.68
C ARG A 85 -21.99 2.02 -6.81
#